data_AF-A0A2K2B952-F1
#
_entry.id   AF-A0A2K2B952-F1
#
_cell.length_a   1.000
_cell.length_b   1.000
_cell.length_c   1.000
_cell.angle_alpha   90.00
_cell.angle_beta   90.00
_cell.angle_gamma   90.00
#
_symmetry.space_group_name_H-M   'P 1'
#
loop_
_entity.id
_entity.type
_entity.pdbx_description
1 polymer ?
#
loop_
_entity_poly.entity_id
_entity_poly.type
_entity_poly.pdbx_seq_one_letter_code
_entity_poly.pdbx_strand_id
1 'polypeptide(L)' 'MIGSAHESPAIPSNISEEGKDFLRCCFARNPARRSTASELLNNKYVMAFKEEGERKGSEREKS' A
#
# COMPACT_ATOMS: atom_id res chain seq x y z
N MET A 1 0.35 5.12 29.03
CA MET A 1 -0.90 5.45 28.34
C MET A 1 -0.73 5.14 26.87
N ILE A 2 -1.54 4.25 26.31
CA ILE A 2 -1.61 4.03 24.87
C ILE A 2 -2.92 4.67 24.39
N GLY A 3 -2.78 5.71 23.58
CA GLY A 3 -3.86 6.54 23.04
C GLY A 3 -3.19 7.83 22.57
N SER A 4 -3.07 8.07 21.27
CA SER A 4 -4.21 8.49 20.45
C SER A 4 -4.12 7.94 19.02
N ALA A 5 -4.80 6.83 18.76
CA ALA A 5 -5.08 6.32 17.40
C ALA A 5 -6.23 7.11 16.72
N HIS A 6 -6.37 8.40 17.04
CA HIS A 6 -7.48 9.24 16.59
C HIS A 6 -7.03 10.40 15.70
N GLU A 7 -5.79 10.39 15.21
CA GLU A 7 -5.32 11.15 14.06
C GLU A 7 -4.69 10.17 13.07
N SER A 8 -5.08 10.30 11.79
CA SER A 8 -4.39 9.55 10.74
C SER A 8 -2.92 9.97 10.79
N PRO A 9 -1.95 9.03 10.75
CA PRO A 9 -0.54 9.39 10.84
C PRO A 9 -0.19 10.39 9.72
N ALA A 10 0.64 11.37 10.05
CA ALA A 10 1.09 12.35 9.08
C ALA A 10 1.79 11.65 7.90
N ILE A 11 1.44 12.06 6.68
CA ILE A 11 2.10 11.55 5.48
C ILE A 11 3.51 12.15 5.43
N PRO A 12 4.56 11.35 5.34
CA PRO A 12 5.92 11.87 5.25
C PRO A 12 6.13 12.61 3.93
N SER A 13 6.92 13.70 3.94
CA SER A 13 7.16 14.55 2.76
C SER A 13 8.22 14.02 1.81
N ASN A 14 9.02 13.04 2.25
CA ASN A 14 10.16 12.46 1.54
C ASN A 14 9.81 11.35 0.53
N ILE A 15 8.52 11.10 0.27
CA ILE A 15 8.05 10.13 -0.72
C ILE A 15 7.47 10.82 -1.95
N SER A 16 7.40 10.10 -3.06
CA SER A 16 6.77 10.59 -4.29
C SER A 16 5.28 10.87 -4.10
N GLU A 17 4.67 11.68 -4.96
CA GLU A 17 3.24 12.00 -4.86
C GLU A 17 2.37 10.72 -4.92
N GLU A 18 2.76 9.73 -5.73
CA GLU A 18 2.09 8.43 -5.81
C GLU A 18 2.14 7.67 -4.48
N GLY A 19 3.27 7.73 -3.77
CA GLY A 19 3.40 7.16 -2.44
C GLY A 19 2.54 7.87 -1.40
N LYS A 20 2.41 9.20 -1.51
CA LYS A 20 1.51 9.98 -0.65
C LYS A 20 0.06 9.57 -0.85
N ASP A 21 -0.37 9.41 -2.10
CA ASP A 21 -1.73 8.96 -2.43
C ASP A 21 -2.00 7.55 -1.94
N PHE A 22 -1.05 6.63 -2.08
CA PHE A 22 -1.16 5.28 -1.51
C PHE A 22 -1.36 5.32 0.01
N LEU A 23 -0.53 6.09 0.73
CA LEU A 23 -0.65 6.23 2.19
C LEU A 23 -1.96 6.92 2.62
N ARG A 24 -2.45 7.90 1.86
CA ARG A 24 -3.76 8.54 2.10
C ARG A 24 -4.91 7.52 2.01
N CYS A 25 -4.87 6.60 1.05
CA CYS A 25 -5.83 5.50 0.95
C CYS A 25 -5.70 4.51 2.11
N CYS A 26 -4.48 4.16 2.51
CA CYS A 26 -4.21 3.26 3.63
C CYS A 26 -4.67 3.82 4.99
N PHE A 27 -4.46 5.12 5.21
CA PHE A 27 -4.79 5.81 6.47
C PHE A 27 -6.19 6.42 6.48
N ALA A 28 -7.04 6.06 5.51
CA ALA A 28 -8.43 6.47 5.48
C ALA A 28 -9.16 5.96 6.74
N ARG A 29 -9.62 6.90 7.59
CA ARG A 29 -10.31 6.58 8.85
C ARG A 29 -11.63 5.88 8.64
N ASN A 30 -12.34 6.21 7.56
CA ASN A 30 -13.64 5.63 7.30
C ASN A 30 -13.46 4.21 6.74
N PRO A 31 -13.83 3.15 7.49
CA PRO A 31 -13.71 1.78 7.01
C PRO A 31 -14.54 1.53 5.74
N ALA A 32 -15.64 2.27 5.53
CA ALA A 32 -16.42 2.19 4.30
C ALA A 32 -15.72 2.81 3.07
N ARG A 33 -14.67 3.62 3.29
CA ARG A 33 -13.82 4.19 2.22
C ARG A 33 -12.44 3.54 2.16
N ARG A 34 -12.16 2.57 3.03
CA ARG A 34 -10.88 1.86 3.08
C ARG A 34 -10.86 0.84 1.95
N SER A 35 -10.05 1.12 0.92
CA SER A 35 -9.79 0.14 -0.15
C SER A 35 -9.22 -1.15 0.43
N THR A 36 -9.60 -2.27 -0.18
CA THR A 36 -9.08 -3.59 0.19
C THR A 36 -7.58 -3.68 -0.09
N ALA A 37 -6.90 -4.62 0.57
CA ALA A 37 -5.48 -4.86 0.32
C ALA A 37 -5.23 -5.13 -1.19
N SER A 38 -6.11 -5.89 -1.85
CA SER A 38 -6.03 -6.17 -3.28
C SER A 38 -6.09 -4.92 -4.16
N GLU A 39 -6.93 -3.95 -3.82
CA GLU A 39 -7.03 -2.67 -4.54
C GLU A 39 -5.80 -1.78 -4.31
N LEU A 40 -5.31 -1.74 -3.07
CA LEU A 40 -4.10 -1.00 -2.71
C LEU A 40 -2.86 -1.55 -3.45
N LEU A 41 -2.79 -2.88 -3.64
CA LEU A 41 -1.74 -3.54 -4.41
C LEU A 41 -1.78 -3.24 -5.92
N ASN A 42 -2.85 -2.62 -6.42
CA ASN A 42 -2.98 -2.14 -7.80
C ASN A 42 -2.66 -0.64 -7.95
N ASN A 43 -2.21 0.03 -6.88
CA ASN A 43 -1.80 1.42 -6.94
C ASN A 43 -0.48 1.56 -7.72
N LYS A 44 -0.34 2.63 -8.50
CA LYS A 44 0.87 2.96 -9.28
C LYS A 44 2.14 2.90 -8.45
N TYR A 45 2.08 3.34 -7.19
CA TYR A 45 3.20 3.26 -6.25
C TYR A 45 3.67 1.82 -6.04
N VAL A 46 2.75 0.88 -5.74
CA VAL A 46 3.08 -0.53 -5.49
C VAL A 46 3.41 -1.27 -6.78
N MET A 47 2.72 -0.96 -7.88
CA MET A 47 2.96 -1.58 -9.18
C MET A 47 4.36 -1.26 -9.70
N ALA A 48 4.88 -0.06 -9.45
CA ALA A 48 6.27 0.30 -9.75
C ALA A 48 7.28 -0.60 -9.02
N PHE A 49 6.96 -1.11 -7.83
CA PHE A 49 7.80 -2.09 -7.10
C PHE A 49 7.54 -3.54 -7.51
N LYS A 50 6.34 -3.88 -8.00
CA LYS A 50 6.02 -5.25 -8.43
C LYS A 50 6.83 -5.70 -9.63
N GLU A 51 7.25 -4.79 -10.49
CA GLU A 51 8.07 -5.11 -11.66
C GLU A 51 9.47 -5.65 -11.27
N GLU A 52 9.93 -5.36 -10.05
CA GLU A 52 11.19 -5.88 -9.52
C GLU A 52 11.04 -7.26 -8.83
N GLY A 53 9.84 -7.56 -8.30
CA GLY A 53 9.53 -8.82 -7.59
C GLY A 53 9.15 -10.00 -8.48
N GLU A 54 8.68 -9.75 -9.70
CA GLU A 54 8.27 -10.78 -10.67
C GLU A 54 9.45 -11.31 -11.53
N ARG A 55 10.66 -11.37 -10.97
CA ARG A 55 11.79 -12.09 -11.60
C ARG A 55 12.16 -13.41 -10.93
N LYS A 56 11.43 -13.85 -9.89
CA LYS A 56 11.57 -15.19 -9.30
C LYS A 56 10.23 -15.76 -8.82
N GLY A 57 9.47 -16.28 -9.78
CA GLY A 57 8.31 -17.16 -9.56
C GLY A 57 8.29 -18.29 -10.60
N SER A 58 9.46 -18.84 -10.93
CA SER A 58 9.56 -20.09 -11.69
C SER A 58 9.85 -21.22 -10.72
N GLU A 59 8.83 -21.94 -10.30
CA GLU A 59 8.97 -23.40 -10.22
C GLU A 59 7.62 -24.02 -10.54
N ARG A 60 7.48 -24.41 -11.81
CA ARG A 60 6.59 -25.49 -12.17
C ARG A 60 7.20 -26.73 -11.53
N GLU A 61 6.53 -27.35 -10.58
CA GLU A 61 6.69 -28.79 -10.43
C GLU A 61 5.31 -29.43 -10.39
N LYS A 62 4.88 -29.82 -11.59
CA LYS A 62 4.02 -30.97 -11.79
C LYS A 62 4.82 -32.20 -11.33
N SER A 63 4.34 -32.93 -10.34
CA SER A 63 4.46 -34.39 -10.30
C SER A 63 3.32 -35.02 -9.53
#